data_AF-A0A4Q6C1H3-F1
#
_entry.id   AF-A0A4Q6C1H3-F1
#
_cell.length_a   1.000
_cell.length_b   1.000
_cell.length_c   1.000
_cell.angle_alpha   90.00
_cell.angle_beta   90.00
_cell.angle_gamma   90.00
#
_symmetry.space_group_name_H-M   'P 1'
#
loop_
_entity.id
_entity.type
_entity.pdbx_description
1 polymer ?
#
loop_
_entity_poly.entity_id
_entity_poly.type
_entity_poly.pdbx_seq_one_letter_code
_entity_poly.pdbx_strand_id
1 'polypeptide(L)' 'MTVTLGDDKETIAEVLKTGAHHEVCPVDDFVTDRQTKVITTPAYMYGNAKPHEVFKGIAGLAKELVEMA' A
#
# COMPACT_ATOMS: atom_id res chain seq x y z
N MET A 1 5.14 9.75 -7.04
CA MET A 1 4.28 9.21 -5.97
C MET A 1 3.81 7.84 -6.38
N THR A 2 4.53 6.82 -5.91
CA THR A 2 4.14 5.41 -6.02
C THR A 2 3.31 5.01 -4.81
N VAL A 3 2.18 4.35 -5.04
CA VAL A 3 1.26 3.88 -4.00
C VAL A 3 0.78 2.47 -4.31
N THR A 4 0.27 1.77 -3.30
CA THR A 4 -0.42 0.48 -3.47
C THR A 4 -1.83 0.50 -2.92
N LEU A 5 -2.74 -0.19 -3.61
CA LEU A 5 -4.15 -0.36 -3.28
C LEU A 5 -4.60 -1.81 -3.49
N GLY A 6 -3.67 -2.76 -3.56
CA GLY A 6 -3.95 -4.17 -3.88
C GLY A 6 -3.92 -4.45 -5.39
N ASP A 7 -4.80 -5.33 -5.87
CA ASP A 7 -4.81 -5.78 -7.28
C ASP A 7 -6.15 -5.57 -8.01
N ASP A 8 -7.08 -4.83 -7.40
CA ASP A 8 -8.36 -4.51 -8.02
C ASP A 8 -8.18 -3.57 -9.23
N LYS A 9 -8.53 -4.07 -10.42
CA LYS A 9 -8.26 -3.39 -11.69
C LYS A 9 -9.02 -2.08 -11.84
N GLU A 10 -10.25 -2.02 -11.35
CA GLU A 10 -11.08 -0.80 -11.45
C GLU A 10 -10.51 0.30 -10.56
N THR A 11 -10.15 -0.04 -9.32
CA THR A 11 -9.50 0.90 -8.39
C THR A 11 -8.17 1.40 -8.94
N ILE A 12 -7.33 0.49 -9.49
CA ILE A 12 -6.06 0.86 -10.11
C ILE A 12 -6.30 1.86 -11.26
N ALA A 13 -7.28 1.60 -12.12
CA ALA A 13 -7.58 2.49 -13.24
C ALA A 13 -7.97 3.90 -12.79
N GLU A 14 -8.75 4.05 -11.71
CA GLU A 14 -9.10 5.38 -11.17
C GLU A 14 -7.89 6.10 -10.58
N VAL A 15 -7.00 5.39 -9.89
CA VAL A 15 -5.81 5.99 -9.27
C VAL A 15 -4.80 6.46 -10.30
N LEU A 16 -4.63 5.73 -11.40
CA LEU A 16 -3.77 6.15 -12.50
C LEU A 16 -4.24 7.48 -13.14
N LYS A 17 -5.55 7.80 -13.10
CA LYS A 17 -6.07 9.09 -13.59
C LYS A 17 -5.61 10.28 -12.74
N THR A 18 -5.21 10.05 -11.50
CA THR A 18 -4.68 11.10 -10.61
C THR A 18 -3.23 11.47 -10.92
N GLY A 19 -2.55 10.71 -11.78
CA GLY A 19 -1.11 10.85 -12.06
C GLY A 19 -0.21 10.11 -11.05
N ALA A 20 -0.79 9.40 -10.08
CA ALA A 20 -0.04 8.48 -9.22
C ALA A 20 0.37 7.21 -9.99
N HIS A 21 1.49 6.60 -9.58
CA HIS A 21 1.87 5.27 -10.03
C HIS A 21 1.35 4.23 -9.05
N HIS A 22 0.76 3.15 -9.55
CA HIS A 22 0.30 2.05 -8.73
C HIS A 22 1.26 0.86 -8.82
N GLU A 23 1.65 0.32 -7.66
CA GLU A 23 2.39 -0.93 -7.55
C GLU A 23 1.53 -1.98 -6.83
N VAL A 24 1.38 -3.16 -7.43
CA VAL A 24 0.65 -4.27 -6.79
C VAL A 24 1.49 -4.79 -5.62
N CYS A 25 0.90 -4.81 -4.44
CA CYS A 25 1.55 -5.22 -3.20
C CYS A 25 0.64 -6.23 -2.48
N PRO A 26 1.16 -7.34 -1.92
CA PRO A 26 0.36 -8.26 -1.13
C PRO A 26 -0.14 -7.61 0.17
N VAL A 27 -1.21 -8.16 0.74
CA VAL A 27 -1.88 -7.64 1.96
C VAL A 27 -0.96 -7.52 3.17
N ASP A 28 0.06 -8.38 3.27
CA ASP A 28 0.96 -8.46 4.41
C ASP A 28 2.27 -7.68 4.23
N ASP A 29 2.30 -6.78 3.25
CA ASP A 29 3.44 -5.93 2.90
C ASP A 29 3.00 -4.47 2.64
N PHE A 30 3.94 -3.60 2.29
CA PHE A 30 3.73 -2.18 2.03
C PHE A 30 4.63 -1.65 0.91
N VAL A 31 4.28 -0.48 0.38
CA VAL A 31 5.06 0.24 -0.63
C VAL A 31 5.45 1.61 -0.09
N THR A 32 6.72 1.99 -0.30
CA THR A 32 7.25 3.29 0.09
C THR A 32 7.76 4.09 -1.11
N ASP A 33 7.27 5.31 -1.25
CA ASP A 33 7.89 6.35 -2.06
C ASP A 33 8.69 7.28 -1.14
N ARG A 34 10.00 7.02 -1.03
CA ARG A 34 10.92 7.84 -0.20
C ARG A 34 11.17 9.23 -0.78
N GLN A 35 10.96 9.45 -2.07
CA GLN A 35 11.11 10.77 -2.68
C GLN A 35 9.98 11.70 -2.24
N THR A 36 8.74 11.20 -2.25
CA THR A 36 7.56 11.99 -1.81
C THR A 36 7.20 11.78 -0.34
N LYS A 37 7.93 10.92 0.38
CA LYS A 37 7.68 10.53 1.78
C LYS A 37 6.28 9.97 2.02
N VAL A 38 5.82 9.11 1.12
CA VAL A 38 4.50 8.46 1.20
C VAL A 38 4.71 6.96 1.39
N ILE A 39 3.99 6.36 2.34
CA ILE A 39 3.98 4.92 2.59
C ILE A 39 2.54 4.43 2.53
N THR A 40 2.29 3.32 1.85
CA THR A 40 0.95 2.76 1.64
C THR A 40 0.97 1.24 1.82
N THR A 41 -0.15 0.67 2.29
CA THR A 41 -0.35 -0.79 2.40
C THR A 41 -1.78 -1.12 2.00
N PRO A 42 -2.05 -2.27 1.35
CA PRO A 42 -3.39 -2.58 0.83
C PRO A 42 -4.45 -2.80 1.92
N ALA A 43 -4.08 -3.31 3.10
CA ALA A 43 -5.03 -3.64 4.16
C ALA A 43 -6.26 -4.44 3.65
N TYR A 44 -7.48 -3.95 3.91
CA TYR A 44 -8.72 -4.62 3.50
C TYR A 44 -9.13 -4.37 2.04
N MET A 45 -8.25 -3.81 1.20
CA MET A 45 -8.49 -3.76 -0.25
C MET A 45 -8.60 -5.17 -0.86
N TYR A 46 -7.98 -6.17 -0.21
CA TYR A 46 -8.25 -7.58 -0.47
C TYR A 46 -9.45 -8.06 0.36
N GLY A 47 -10.58 -8.35 -0.30
CA GLY A 47 -11.82 -8.73 0.40
C GLY A 47 -11.75 -10.02 1.23
N ASN A 48 -10.73 -10.86 1.00
CA ASN A 48 -10.45 -12.08 1.75
C ASN A 48 -9.31 -11.91 2.78
N ALA A 49 -8.82 -10.69 2.98
CA ALA A 49 -7.74 -10.38 3.92
C ALA A 49 -8.12 -10.79 5.35
N LYS A 50 -7.23 -11.54 6.01
CA LYS A 50 -7.39 -11.89 7.41
C LYS A 50 -6.79 -10.79 8.29
N PRO A 51 -7.36 -10.54 9.49
CA PRO A 51 -6.85 -9.48 10.37
C PRO A 51 -5.35 -9.56 10.70
N HIS A 52 -4.76 -10.76 10.78
CA HIS A 52 -3.34 -10.93 11.06
C HIS A 52 -2.43 -10.58 9.87
N GLU A 53 -2.91 -10.76 8.63
CA GLU A 53 -2.19 -10.36 7.41
C GLU A 53 -2.18 -8.84 7.30
N VAL A 54 -3.35 -8.21 7.50
CA VAL A 54 -3.50 -6.75 7.55
C VAL A 54 -2.62 -6.14 8.65
N PHE A 55 -2.62 -6.74 9.85
CA PHE A 55 -1.76 -6.29 10.94
C PHE A 55 -0.28 -6.32 10.55
N LYS A 56 0.17 -7.39 9.86
CA LYS A 56 1.56 -7.51 9.43
C LYS A 56 1.95 -6.42 8.43
N GLY A 57 1.13 -6.15 7.42
CA GLY A 57 1.37 -5.06 6.45
C GLY A 57 1.42 -3.68 7.12
N ILE A 58 0.45 -3.36 7.99
CA ILE A 58 0.40 -2.10 8.73
C ILE A 58 1.59 -1.95 9.69
N ALA A 59 1.99 -3.03 10.38
CA ALA A 59 3.15 -3.01 11.27
C ALA A 59 4.46 -2.75 10.52
N GLY A 60 4.62 -3.33 9.32
CA GLY A 60 5.75 -3.04 8.42
C GLY A 60 5.79 -1.57 8.01
N LEU A 61 4.65 -1.05 7.55
CA LEU A 61 4.49 0.36 7.21
C LEU A 61 4.86 1.29 8.38
N ALA A 62 4.40 0.98 9.59
CA ALA A 62 4.70 1.78 10.78
C ALA A 62 6.20 1.76 11.14
N LYS A 63 6.87 0.62 10.95
CA LYS A 63 8.32 0.51 11.14
C LYS A 63 9.08 1.37 10.14
N GLU A 64 8.70 1.32 8.87
CA GLU A 64 9.29 2.15 7.81
C GLU A 64 9.11 3.65 8.10
N LEU A 65 7.93 4.07 8.58
CA LEU A 65 7.67 5.46 8.98
C LEU A 65 8.68 5.92 10.03
N VAL A 66 8.98 5.07 11.02
CA VAL A 66 9.97 5.38 12.06
C VAL A 66 11.39 5.39 11.49
N GLU A 67 11.73 4.53 10.53
CA GLU A 67 13.04 4.52 9.87
C GLU A 67 13.28 5.75 8.96
N MET A 68 12.21 6.37 8.47
CA MET A 68 12.28 7.59 7.64
C MET A 68 12.31 8.90 8.43
N ALA A 69 12.08 8.85 9.75
CA ALA A 69 12.06 10.00 10.66
C ALA A 69 13.49 10.46 11.02
#